data_AF-D7J674-F1
#
_entry.id   AF-D7J674-F1
#
_cell.length_a   1.000
_cell.length_b   1.000
_cell.length_c   1.000
_cell.angle_alpha   90.00
_cell.angle_beta   90.00
_cell.angle_gamma   90.00
#
_symmetry.space_group_name_H-M   'P 1'
#
loop_
_entity.id
_entity.type
_entity.pdbx_description
1 polymer ?
#
loop_
_entity_poly.entity_id
_entity_poly.type
_entity_poly.pdbx_seq_one_letter_code
_entity_poly.pdbx_strand_id
1 'polypeptide(L)'
;MRHIYSTYKEHYKALIFLGLPIVIGQIGVIVLGFADTLMIGHHSTIELGAASFVNNVFNLAIIFSTGFSYGLTPIVGGLYGTHQYAPAGQALRNSLLANLMVALLLTICMTVLYLNIEHLGQPEELIPLIKPYYLVLLASLVFVMLFNGFKQFTDGITDTQTAMWILLGGNVLNIIGNYILIYGKLGLPELGLLGAGISTLFSRIVMVIVFIIIFMRSPRFVRYKIGFFRLGWSRAVFGRLNGLGWPIAFQMGMETASFSLSAIMIGWLGTIALASHQVMLAISQFTFMMYYGMGAAVAVRVSNFKGQNDIVNVRRSAYAGFHLMMTLGVVLSLIVFLCRNYLGSWFTDSQEVVAMVTSLIFPFLVYQFGDGLQITFANALRGISDVKLMMVIAFIAYFVISLPVGYFCGFVMGWGIVGVWMAFPFGLTSAGLMLWWRFHYMTKLPEPHPKT
;
A
#
# COMPACT_ATOMS: atom_id res chain seq x y z
N MET A 1 -12.56 13.05 29.08
CA MET A 1 -12.79 13.24 27.63
C MET A 1 -12.60 14.68 27.14
N ARG A 2 -13.14 15.73 27.80
CA ARG A 2 -13.00 17.14 27.36
C ARG A 2 -11.54 17.62 27.20
N HIS A 3 -10.64 17.26 28.11
CA HIS A 3 -9.22 17.65 28.05
C HIS A 3 -8.44 16.94 26.92
N ILE A 4 -8.77 15.69 26.61
CA ILE A 4 -8.16 14.97 25.47
C ILE A 4 -8.67 15.61 24.17
N TYR A 5 -9.97 15.87 24.06
CA TYR A 5 -10.52 16.49 22.87
C TYR A 5 -9.93 17.88 22.61
N SER A 6 -9.80 18.75 23.62
CA SER A 6 -9.20 20.08 23.46
C SER A 6 -7.73 20.03 23.04
N THR A 7 -6.95 19.05 23.53
CA THR A 7 -5.54 18.89 23.16
C THR A 7 -5.33 18.33 21.76
N TYR A 8 -6.22 17.46 21.28
CA TYR A 8 -6.04 16.73 20.01
C TYR A 8 -6.89 17.25 18.84
N LYS A 9 -7.84 18.16 19.07
CA LYS A 9 -8.79 18.67 18.05
C LYS A 9 -8.11 19.11 16.75
N GLU A 10 -7.05 19.92 16.86
CA GLU A 10 -6.30 20.41 15.70
C GLU A 10 -5.56 19.29 14.95
N HIS A 11 -5.05 18.28 15.69
CA HIS A 11 -4.40 17.12 15.09
C HIS A 11 -5.41 16.23 14.36
N TYR A 12 -6.60 16.02 14.92
CA TYR A 12 -7.66 15.26 14.25
C TYR A 12 -8.11 15.93 12.96
N LYS A 13 -8.38 17.24 13.00
CA LYS A 13 -8.81 17.99 11.80
C LYS A 13 -7.76 17.92 10.70
N ALA A 14 -6.49 18.12 11.04
CA ALA A 14 -5.40 18.04 10.07
C ALA A 14 -5.22 16.63 9.49
N LEU A 15 -5.32 15.59 10.33
CA LEU A 15 -5.21 14.20 9.89
C LEU A 15 -6.36 13.78 8.98
N ILE A 16 -7.60 14.17 9.29
CA ILE A 16 -8.76 13.90 8.44
C ILE A 16 -8.62 14.64 7.10
N PHE A 17 -8.21 15.90 7.12
CA PHE A 17 -8.04 16.70 5.90
C PHE A 17 -6.97 16.14 4.97
N LEU A 18 -5.86 15.62 5.51
CA LEU A 18 -4.80 14.99 4.73
C LEU A 18 -5.11 13.54 4.35
N GLY A 19 -5.69 12.79 5.28
CA GLY A 19 -5.96 11.37 5.14
C GLY A 19 -7.13 11.08 4.21
N LEU A 20 -8.20 11.88 4.22
CA LEU A 20 -9.36 11.63 3.38
C LEU A 20 -9.01 11.60 1.87
N PRO A 21 -8.25 12.57 1.31
CA PRO A 21 -7.81 12.47 -0.07
C PRO A 21 -6.95 11.23 -0.37
N ILE A 22 -6.05 10.85 0.55
CA ILE A 22 -5.22 9.66 0.36
C ILE A 22 -6.08 8.41 0.38
N VAL A 23 -7.02 8.29 1.32
CA VAL A 23 -7.97 7.17 1.41
C VAL A 23 -8.81 7.05 0.15
N ILE A 24 -9.37 8.16 -0.35
CA ILE A 24 -10.12 8.17 -1.62
C ILE A 24 -9.23 7.69 -2.77
N GLY A 25 -7.97 8.13 -2.82
CA GLY A 25 -7.01 7.63 -3.80
C GLY A 25 -6.79 6.11 -3.71
N GLN A 26 -6.60 5.57 -2.50
CA GLN A 26 -6.38 4.13 -2.29
C GLN A 26 -7.63 3.30 -2.62
N ILE A 27 -8.83 3.78 -2.26
CA ILE A 27 -10.09 3.16 -2.68
C ILE A 27 -10.20 3.17 -4.21
N GLY A 28 -9.78 4.26 -4.86
CA GLY A 28 -9.74 4.35 -6.32
C GLY A 28 -8.91 3.23 -6.96
N VAL A 29 -7.78 2.84 -6.36
CA VAL A 29 -6.95 1.71 -6.86
C VAL A 29 -7.70 0.38 -6.77
N ILE A 30 -8.46 0.15 -5.70
CA ILE A 30 -9.29 -1.06 -5.55
C ILE A 30 -10.41 -1.08 -6.59
N VAL A 31 -11.14 0.03 -6.72
CA VAL A 31 -12.25 0.16 -7.68
C VAL A 31 -11.77 -0.10 -9.10
N LEU A 32 -10.57 0.40 -9.45
CA LEU A 32 -9.95 0.13 -10.74
C LEU A 32 -9.71 -1.38 -10.93
N GLY A 33 -9.07 -2.04 -9.96
CA GLY A 33 -8.80 -3.49 -10.05
C GLY A 33 -10.07 -4.32 -10.17
N PHE A 34 -11.15 -3.94 -9.48
CA PHE A 34 -12.46 -4.57 -9.64
C PHE A 34 -13.04 -4.36 -11.05
N ALA A 35 -12.97 -3.13 -11.57
CA ALA A 35 -13.44 -2.82 -12.92
C ALA A 35 -12.68 -3.63 -13.99
N ASP A 36 -11.35 -3.72 -13.88
CA ASP A 36 -10.51 -4.52 -14.78
C ASP A 36 -10.91 -6.00 -14.75
N THR A 37 -11.03 -6.56 -13.54
CA THR A 37 -11.40 -7.97 -13.35
C THR A 37 -12.78 -8.28 -13.90
N LEU A 38 -13.76 -7.40 -13.67
CA LEU A 38 -15.11 -7.55 -14.19
C LEU A 38 -15.13 -7.47 -15.72
N MET A 39 -14.46 -6.49 -16.33
CA MET A 39 -14.46 -6.32 -17.78
C MET A 39 -13.78 -7.50 -18.51
N ILE A 40 -12.62 -7.95 -18.00
CA ILE A 40 -11.91 -9.12 -18.54
C ILE A 40 -12.74 -10.40 -18.33
N GLY A 41 -13.36 -10.56 -17.15
CA GLY A 41 -14.19 -11.72 -16.84
C GLY A 41 -15.44 -11.85 -17.71
N HIS A 42 -16.06 -10.73 -18.11
CA HIS A 42 -17.17 -10.75 -19.08
C HIS A 42 -16.71 -11.08 -20.50
N HIS A 43 -15.45 -10.81 -20.85
CA HIS A 43 -14.92 -11.09 -22.16
C HIS A 43 -14.54 -12.58 -22.30
N SER A 44 -13.74 -13.11 -21.38
CA SER A 44 -13.34 -14.53 -21.40
C SER A 44 -12.84 -15.01 -20.03
N THR A 45 -13.30 -16.19 -19.64
CA THR A 45 -12.85 -16.88 -18.42
C THR A 45 -11.38 -17.32 -18.50
N ILE A 46 -10.92 -17.66 -19.71
CA ILE A 46 -9.52 -18.04 -19.97
C ILE A 46 -8.62 -16.82 -19.80
N GLU A 47 -9.02 -15.67 -20.35
CA GLU A 47 -8.29 -14.41 -20.20
C GLU A 47 -8.25 -13.93 -18.75
N LEU A 48 -9.34 -14.12 -18.00
CA LEU A 48 -9.40 -13.80 -16.58
C LEU A 48 -8.38 -14.62 -15.78
N GLY A 49 -8.24 -15.92 -16.08
CA GLY A 49 -7.24 -16.79 -15.47
C GLY A 49 -5.80 -16.29 -15.72
N ALA A 50 -5.49 -15.97 -16.97
CA ALA A 50 -4.20 -15.39 -17.35
C ALA A 50 -3.95 -14.03 -16.65
N ALA A 51 -4.95 -13.14 -16.62
CA ALA A 51 -4.86 -11.84 -15.97
C ALA A 51 -4.58 -11.96 -14.47
N SER A 52 -5.29 -12.86 -13.78
CA SER A 52 -5.15 -13.09 -12.34
C SER A 52 -3.72 -13.53 -11.97
N PHE A 53 -3.15 -14.48 -12.73
CA PHE A 53 -1.77 -14.91 -12.50
C PHE A 53 -0.78 -13.75 -12.62
N VAL A 54 -0.85 -12.99 -13.72
CA VAL A 54 0.06 -11.87 -13.97
C VAL A 54 -0.13 -10.78 -12.92
N ASN A 55 -1.37 -10.40 -12.61
CA ASN A 55 -1.66 -9.37 -11.62
C ASN A 55 -1.17 -9.72 -10.22
N ASN A 56 -1.29 -10.97 -9.78
CA ASN A 56 -0.77 -11.40 -8.47
C ASN A 56 0.75 -11.24 -8.37
N VAL A 57 1.48 -11.66 -9.41
CA VAL A 57 2.95 -11.52 -9.49
C VAL A 57 3.35 -10.04 -9.51
N PHE A 58 2.67 -9.21 -10.29
CA PHE A 58 2.95 -7.78 -10.36
C PHE A 58 2.57 -7.03 -9.10
N ASN A 59 1.51 -7.43 -8.39
CA ASN A 59 1.09 -6.79 -7.15
C ASN A 59 2.19 -6.88 -6.08
N LEU A 60 2.90 -8.01 -5.98
CA LEU A 60 4.07 -8.15 -5.10
C LEU A 60 5.16 -7.12 -5.42
N ALA A 61 5.54 -6.97 -6.69
CA ALA A 61 6.53 -5.97 -7.08
C ALA A 61 6.03 -4.53 -6.94
N ILE A 62 4.73 -4.28 -7.19
CA ILE A 62 4.13 -2.95 -6.99
C ILE A 62 4.16 -2.59 -5.50
N ILE A 63 3.82 -3.50 -4.59
CA ILE A 63 3.89 -3.24 -3.14
C ILE A 63 5.33 -2.99 -2.71
N PHE A 64 6.28 -3.83 -3.14
CA PHE A 64 7.70 -3.66 -2.82
C PHE A 64 8.23 -2.30 -3.32
N SER A 65 7.95 -1.97 -4.58
CA SER A 65 8.37 -0.72 -5.21
C SER A 65 7.73 0.50 -4.54
N THR A 66 6.44 0.43 -4.21
CA THR A 66 5.75 1.50 -3.49
C THR A 66 6.38 1.70 -2.10
N GLY A 67 6.73 0.61 -1.40
CA GLY A 67 7.48 0.63 -0.15
C GLY A 67 8.80 1.40 -0.24
N PHE A 68 9.55 1.22 -1.33
CA PHE A 68 10.76 2.01 -1.57
C PHE A 68 10.47 3.51 -1.72
N SER A 69 9.44 3.87 -2.50
CA SER A 69 9.06 5.27 -2.71
C SER A 69 8.66 5.99 -1.42
N TYR A 70 8.07 5.29 -0.44
CA TYR A 70 7.72 5.85 0.88
C TYR A 70 8.92 6.38 1.67
N GLY A 71 10.15 6.01 1.31
CA GLY A 71 11.36 6.60 1.89
C GLY A 71 11.50 8.10 1.62
N LEU A 72 10.83 8.63 0.59
CA LEU A 72 10.85 10.06 0.26
C LEU A 72 10.02 10.91 1.23
N THR A 73 8.85 10.41 1.63
CA THR A 73 7.86 11.13 2.46
C THR A 73 8.46 11.74 3.74
N PRO A 74 9.27 11.03 4.55
CA PRO A 74 9.85 11.63 5.74
C PRO A 74 10.95 12.66 5.46
N ILE A 75 11.68 12.52 4.35
CA ILE A 75 12.69 13.49 3.94
C ILE A 75 12.01 14.79 3.51
N VAL A 76 11.02 14.70 2.61
CA VAL A 76 10.30 15.87 2.09
C VAL A 76 9.48 16.53 3.19
N GLY A 77 8.76 15.75 4.01
CA GLY A 77 7.98 16.31 5.11
C GLY A 77 8.83 17.01 6.17
N GLY A 78 10.00 16.47 6.51
CA GLY A 78 10.93 17.15 7.40
C GLY A 78 11.48 18.46 6.83
N LEU A 79 11.85 18.48 5.55
CA LEU A 79 12.30 19.69 4.86
C LEU A 79 11.18 20.74 4.74
N TYR A 80 9.97 20.29 4.43
CA TYR A 80 8.79 21.15 4.37
C TYR A 80 8.48 21.79 5.72
N GLY A 81 8.61 21.04 6.82
CA GLY A 81 8.40 21.56 8.17
C GLY A 81 9.39 22.63 8.60
N THR A 82 10.60 22.61 8.07
CA THR A 82 11.62 23.67 8.27
C THR A 82 11.60 24.75 7.20
N HIS A 83 10.58 24.77 6.33
CA HIS A 83 10.45 25.70 5.20
C HIS A 83 11.61 25.65 4.18
N GLN A 84 12.34 24.53 4.11
CA GLN A 84 13.43 24.32 3.17
C GLN A 84 12.92 23.76 1.84
N TYR A 85 12.26 24.62 1.06
CA TYR A 85 11.59 24.23 -0.18
C TYR A 85 12.56 23.81 -1.31
N ALA A 86 13.71 24.46 -1.45
CA ALA A 86 14.68 24.11 -2.49
C ALA A 86 15.31 22.72 -2.25
N PRO A 87 15.82 22.39 -1.04
CA PRO A 87 16.24 21.03 -0.73
C PRO A 87 15.14 19.97 -0.95
N ALA A 88 13.87 20.30 -0.67
CA ALA A 88 12.76 19.37 -0.95
C ALA A 88 12.61 19.08 -2.46
N GLY A 89 12.79 20.09 -3.31
CA GLY A 89 12.83 19.90 -4.77
C GLY A 89 14.03 19.09 -5.25
N GLN A 90 15.19 19.25 -4.61
CA GLN A 90 16.37 18.40 -4.86
C GLN A 90 16.10 16.94 -4.44
N ALA A 91 15.40 16.72 -3.32
CA ALA A 91 15.02 15.39 -2.87
C ALA A 91 14.09 14.69 -3.88
N LEU A 92 13.12 15.41 -4.46
CA LEU A 92 12.29 14.87 -5.55
C LEU A 92 13.15 14.42 -6.74
N ARG A 93 14.09 15.25 -7.20
CA ARG A 93 14.97 14.89 -8.33
C ARG A 93 15.76 13.60 -8.06
N ASN A 94 16.42 13.52 -6.90
CA ASN A 94 17.19 12.34 -6.52
C ASN A 94 16.28 11.11 -6.33
N SER A 95 15.06 11.31 -5.85
CA SER A 95 14.08 10.24 -5.71
C SER A 95 13.56 9.72 -7.03
N LEU A 96 13.32 10.57 -8.03
CA LEU A 96 12.92 10.10 -9.36
C LEU A 96 14.00 9.22 -9.98
N LEU A 97 15.29 9.55 -9.81
CA LEU A 97 16.38 8.67 -10.23
C LEU A 97 16.43 7.38 -9.41
N ALA A 98 16.31 7.46 -8.08
CA ALA A 98 16.32 6.26 -7.24
C ALA A 98 15.16 5.31 -7.59
N ASN A 99 13.95 5.85 -7.76
CA ASN A 99 12.78 5.10 -8.20
C ASN A 99 12.97 4.54 -9.62
N LEU A 100 13.60 5.28 -10.54
CA LEU A 100 13.92 4.75 -11.87
C LEU A 100 14.92 3.59 -11.80
N MET A 101 15.96 3.69 -10.97
CA MET A 101 16.94 2.61 -10.78
C MET A 101 16.30 1.37 -10.16
N VAL A 102 15.43 1.54 -9.17
CA VAL A 102 14.68 0.43 -8.56
C VAL A 102 13.68 -0.16 -9.56
N ALA A 103 13.02 0.67 -10.37
CA ALA A 103 12.15 0.20 -11.43
C ALA A 103 12.93 -0.66 -12.44
N LEU A 104 14.09 -0.21 -12.89
CA LEU A 104 14.95 -0.98 -13.81
C LEU A 104 15.42 -2.30 -13.18
N LEU A 105 15.80 -2.29 -11.90
CA LEU A 105 16.16 -3.49 -11.17
C LEU A 105 14.98 -4.49 -11.12
N LEU A 106 13.80 -4.01 -10.75
CA LEU A 106 12.60 -4.84 -10.70
C LEU A 106 12.19 -5.33 -12.10
N THR A 107 12.34 -4.50 -13.12
CA THR A 107 12.14 -4.91 -14.52
C THR A 107 13.08 -6.04 -14.89
N ILE A 108 14.37 -5.97 -14.53
CA ILE A 108 15.32 -7.07 -14.77
C ILE A 108 14.89 -8.34 -14.03
N CYS A 109 14.57 -8.25 -12.74
CA CYS A 109 14.11 -9.39 -11.96
C CYS A 109 12.84 -10.03 -12.56
N MET A 110 11.89 -9.20 -13.00
CA MET A 110 10.66 -9.66 -13.63
C MET A 110 10.89 -10.21 -15.04
N THR A 111 11.86 -9.72 -15.81
CA THR A 111 12.26 -10.33 -17.08
C THR A 111 12.83 -11.73 -16.87
N VAL A 112 13.61 -11.96 -15.81
CA VAL A 112 14.07 -13.31 -15.47
C VAL A 112 12.89 -14.23 -15.18
N LEU A 113 11.88 -13.74 -14.46
CA LEU A 113 10.65 -14.50 -14.23
C LEU A 113 9.89 -14.78 -15.53
N TYR A 114 9.79 -13.78 -16.42
CA TYR A 114 9.17 -13.90 -17.74
C TYR A 114 9.77 -15.02 -18.57
N LEU A 115 11.11 -15.13 -18.60
CA LEU A 115 11.80 -16.21 -19.31
C LEU A 115 11.52 -17.60 -18.72
N ASN A 116 11.09 -17.67 -17.46
CA ASN A 116 10.78 -18.91 -16.76
C ASN A 116 9.27 -19.18 -16.62
N ILE A 117 8.39 -18.39 -17.25
CA ILE A 117 6.92 -18.57 -17.17
C ILE A 117 6.48 -19.96 -17.60
N GLU A 118 7.12 -20.55 -18.61
CA GLU A 118 6.78 -21.89 -19.11
C GLU A 118 7.10 -22.99 -18.07
N HIS A 119 8.06 -22.74 -17.18
CA HIS A 119 8.48 -23.67 -16.14
C HIS A 119 7.67 -23.51 -14.84
N LEU A 120 6.77 -22.53 -14.75
CA LEU A 120 5.94 -22.25 -13.58
C LEU A 120 4.67 -23.12 -13.50
N GLY A 121 4.53 -24.12 -14.39
CA GLY A 121 3.41 -25.07 -14.37
C GLY A 121 2.05 -24.45 -14.73
N GLN A 122 2.05 -23.36 -15.49
CA GLN A 122 0.81 -22.77 -16.01
C GLN A 122 0.26 -23.62 -17.17
N PRO A 123 -1.07 -23.76 -17.32
CA PRO A 123 -1.67 -24.42 -18.48
C PRO A 123 -1.15 -23.83 -19.79
N GLU A 124 -0.78 -24.69 -20.74
CA GLU A 124 -0.19 -24.28 -22.03
C GLU A 124 -1.09 -23.30 -22.81
N GLU A 125 -2.41 -23.44 -22.67
CA GLU A 125 -3.41 -22.58 -23.28
C GLU A 125 -3.38 -21.12 -22.76
N LEU A 126 -2.88 -20.89 -21.54
CA LEU A 126 -2.80 -19.55 -20.95
C LEU A 126 -1.50 -18.81 -21.32
N ILE A 127 -0.44 -19.54 -21.67
CA ILE A 127 0.88 -18.95 -21.94
C ILE A 127 0.85 -17.89 -23.06
N PRO A 128 0.14 -18.10 -24.20
CA PRO A 128 0.03 -17.10 -25.26
C PRO A 128 -0.67 -15.80 -24.83
N LEU A 129 -1.55 -15.86 -23.81
CA LEU A 129 -2.24 -14.69 -23.25
C LEU A 129 -1.41 -14.00 -22.17
N ILE A 130 -0.74 -14.80 -21.33
CA ILE A 130 0.11 -14.32 -20.24
C ILE A 130 1.28 -13.49 -20.78
N LYS A 131 2.01 -14.01 -21.78
CA LYS A 131 3.27 -13.38 -22.23
C LYS A 131 3.10 -11.95 -22.74
N PRO A 132 2.17 -11.64 -23.68
CA PRO A 132 1.98 -10.28 -24.16
C PRO A 132 1.49 -9.33 -23.06
N TYR A 133 0.54 -9.77 -22.23
CA TYR A 133 0.00 -8.98 -21.12
C TYR A 133 1.09 -8.66 -20.08
N TYR A 134 1.94 -9.64 -19.77
CA TYR A 134 3.07 -9.49 -18.87
C TYR A 134 4.05 -8.42 -19.37
N LEU A 135 4.41 -8.43 -20.66
CA LEU A 135 5.35 -7.46 -21.23
C LEU A 135 4.82 -6.02 -21.14
N VAL A 136 3.52 -5.83 -21.38
CA VAL A 136 2.90 -4.49 -21.27
C VAL A 136 2.90 -4.01 -19.82
N LEU A 137 2.57 -4.88 -18.86
CA LEU A 137 2.65 -4.57 -17.43
C LEU A 137 4.10 -4.32 -16.97
N LEU A 138 5.06 -5.06 -17.50
CA LEU A 138 6.48 -4.88 -17.24
C LEU A 138 6.96 -3.48 -17.64
N ALA A 139 6.59 -3.02 -18.84
CA ALA A 139 6.88 -1.67 -19.30
C ALA A 139 6.20 -0.61 -18.41
N SER A 140 5.02 -0.92 -17.86
CA SER A 140 4.27 0.01 -17.01
C SER A 140 4.89 0.25 -15.64
N LEU A 141 5.74 -0.66 -15.15
CA LEU A 141 6.34 -0.61 -13.81
C LEU A 141 7.19 0.65 -13.59
N VAL A 142 7.90 1.09 -14.64
CA VAL A 142 8.68 2.34 -14.63
C VAL A 142 7.78 3.54 -14.35
N PHE A 143 6.61 3.62 -14.98
CA PHE A 143 5.68 4.73 -14.81
C PHE A 143 5.02 4.71 -13.43
N VAL A 144 4.74 3.53 -12.87
CA VAL A 144 4.26 3.39 -11.47
C VAL A 144 5.26 3.99 -10.49
N MET A 145 6.55 3.65 -10.64
CA MET A 145 7.61 4.15 -9.78
C MET A 145 7.82 5.66 -9.89
N LEU A 146 7.75 6.21 -11.11
CA LEU A 146 7.82 7.66 -11.34
C LEU A 146 6.62 8.38 -10.72
N PHE A 147 5.40 7.87 -10.93
CA PHE A 147 4.18 8.39 -10.33
C PHE A 147 4.27 8.37 -8.80
N ASN A 148 4.70 7.26 -8.21
CA ASN A 148 4.89 7.16 -6.77
C ASN A 148 5.94 8.16 -6.25
N GLY A 149 7.03 8.41 -6.97
CA GLY A 149 8.00 9.44 -6.59
C GLY A 149 7.37 10.84 -6.48
N PHE A 150 6.55 11.23 -7.47
CA PHE A 150 5.82 12.49 -7.43
C PHE A 150 4.74 12.51 -6.34
N LYS A 151 3.97 11.44 -6.21
CA LYS A 151 2.94 11.29 -5.18
C LYS A 151 3.51 11.45 -3.77
N GLN A 152 4.62 10.76 -3.46
CA GLN A 152 5.23 10.85 -2.13
C GLN A 152 5.82 12.23 -1.85
N PHE A 153 6.25 12.95 -2.88
CA PHE A 153 6.66 14.35 -2.76
C PHE A 153 5.47 15.26 -2.43
N THR A 154 4.36 15.16 -3.19
CA THR A 154 3.17 15.98 -2.93
C THR A 154 2.54 15.67 -1.58
N ASP A 155 2.48 14.40 -1.21
CA ASP A 155 2.01 13.97 0.12
C ASP A 155 2.93 14.55 1.21
N GLY A 156 4.25 14.49 1.02
CA GLY A 156 5.23 15.04 1.96
C GLY A 156 5.10 16.56 2.18
N ILE A 157 4.74 17.33 1.17
CA ILE A 157 4.47 18.78 1.29
C ILE A 157 3.02 19.10 1.69
N THR A 158 2.24 18.10 2.10
CA THR A 158 0.82 18.22 2.51
C THR A 158 -0.18 18.57 1.40
N ASP A 159 0.21 18.41 0.13
CA ASP A 159 -0.66 18.58 -1.05
C ASP A 159 -1.16 17.22 -1.56
N THR A 160 -1.95 16.54 -0.73
CA THR A 160 -2.43 15.18 -1.02
C THR A 160 -3.54 15.14 -2.09
N GLN A 161 -4.22 16.27 -2.30
CA GLN A 161 -5.31 16.39 -3.29
C GLN A 161 -4.81 16.30 -4.73
N THR A 162 -3.62 16.86 -5.03
CA THR A 162 -3.07 16.80 -6.38
C THR A 162 -2.85 15.36 -6.83
N ALA A 163 -2.23 14.52 -5.99
CA ALA A 163 -2.04 13.12 -6.32
C ALA A 163 -3.36 12.34 -6.41
N MET A 164 -4.33 12.63 -5.54
CA MET A 164 -5.65 11.99 -5.56
C MET A 164 -6.37 12.24 -6.90
N TRP A 165 -6.49 13.50 -7.33
CA TRP A 165 -7.22 13.82 -8.56
C TRP A 165 -6.56 13.22 -9.82
N ILE A 166 -5.22 13.19 -9.87
CA ILE A 166 -4.50 12.55 -10.98
C ILE A 166 -4.75 11.05 -10.98
N LEU A 167 -4.70 10.40 -9.81
CA LEU A 167 -4.96 8.96 -9.67
C LEU A 167 -6.39 8.62 -10.09
N LEU A 168 -7.39 9.34 -9.58
CA LEU A 168 -8.79 9.12 -9.95
C LEU A 168 -9.03 9.37 -11.45
N GLY A 169 -8.49 10.44 -12.00
CA GLY A 169 -8.57 10.73 -13.44
C GLY A 169 -7.90 9.66 -14.29
N GLY A 170 -6.75 9.15 -13.86
CA GLY A 170 -6.06 8.04 -14.50
C GLY A 170 -6.86 6.73 -14.44
N ASN A 171 -7.51 6.45 -13.31
CA ASN A 171 -8.36 5.26 -13.17
C ASN A 171 -9.60 5.36 -14.06
N VAL A 172 -10.24 6.52 -14.16
CA VAL A 172 -11.36 6.74 -15.08
C VAL A 172 -10.91 6.57 -16.53
N LEU A 173 -9.76 7.14 -16.89
CA LEU A 173 -9.18 6.97 -18.22
C LEU A 173 -8.92 5.49 -18.54
N ASN A 174 -8.46 4.73 -17.56
CA ASN A 174 -8.22 3.30 -17.71
C ASN A 174 -9.51 2.52 -17.95
N ILE A 175 -10.56 2.77 -17.16
CA ILE A 175 -11.85 2.10 -17.32
C ILE A 175 -12.44 2.39 -18.71
N ILE A 176 -12.34 3.63 -19.19
CA ILE A 176 -12.76 4.01 -20.54
C ILE A 176 -11.90 3.30 -21.59
N GLY A 177 -10.57 3.28 -21.40
CA GLY A 177 -9.63 2.61 -22.30
C GLY A 177 -9.86 1.10 -22.38
N ASN A 178 -10.18 0.46 -21.25
CA ASN A 178 -10.54 -0.94 -21.19
C ASN A 178 -11.81 -1.20 -22.00
N TYR A 179 -12.87 -0.42 -21.78
CA TYR A 179 -14.10 -0.56 -22.53
C TYR A 179 -13.88 -0.43 -24.06
N ILE A 180 -13.00 0.47 -24.49
CA ILE A 180 -12.69 0.66 -25.91
C ILE A 180 -11.84 -0.49 -26.47
N LEU A 181 -10.75 -0.86 -25.79
CA LEU A 181 -9.74 -1.78 -26.32
C LEU A 181 -10.05 -3.25 -26.09
N ILE A 182 -10.76 -3.59 -25.01
CA ILE A 182 -11.20 -4.97 -24.73
C ILE A 182 -12.30 -5.35 -25.74
N TYR A 183 -13.32 -4.50 -25.89
CA TYR A 183 -14.51 -4.78 -26.72
C TYR A 183 -14.43 -4.23 -28.15
N GLY A 184 -13.28 -3.73 -28.61
CA GLY A 184 -13.09 -3.26 -29.99
C GLY A 184 -14.07 -2.17 -30.44
N LYS A 185 -14.49 -1.28 -29.52
CA LYS A 185 -15.39 -0.17 -29.84
C LYS A 185 -14.60 0.94 -30.55
N LEU A 186 -15.30 1.84 -31.27
CA LEU A 186 -14.71 2.92 -32.09
C LEU A 186 -13.94 2.47 -33.36
N GLY A 187 -14.19 1.26 -33.88
CA GLY A 187 -13.55 0.77 -35.11
C GLY A 187 -12.12 0.24 -34.92
N LEU A 188 -11.73 0.02 -33.66
CA LEU A 188 -10.48 -0.62 -33.29
C LEU A 188 -10.66 -2.15 -33.20
N PRO A 189 -9.59 -2.94 -33.45
CA PRO A 189 -9.65 -4.39 -33.26
C PRO A 189 -9.87 -4.76 -31.79
N GLU A 190 -10.60 -5.84 -31.54
CA GLU A 190 -10.76 -6.43 -30.21
C GLU A 190 -9.43 -7.02 -29.74
N LEU A 191 -8.83 -6.42 -28.71
CA LEU A 191 -7.53 -6.83 -28.16
C LEU A 191 -7.64 -7.65 -26.87
N GLY A 192 -8.87 -7.86 -26.35
CA GLY A 192 -9.13 -8.64 -25.14
C GLY A 192 -8.22 -8.25 -23.96
N LEU A 193 -7.61 -9.25 -23.33
CA LEU A 193 -6.64 -9.07 -22.24
C LEU A 193 -5.49 -8.10 -22.55
N LEU A 194 -4.96 -8.15 -23.77
CA LEU A 194 -3.87 -7.26 -24.18
C LEU A 194 -4.35 -5.80 -24.20
N GLY A 195 -5.59 -5.56 -24.60
CA GLY A 195 -6.25 -4.25 -24.54
C GLY A 195 -6.29 -3.67 -23.13
N ALA A 196 -6.63 -4.49 -22.13
CA ALA A 196 -6.60 -4.09 -20.72
C ALA A 196 -5.19 -3.69 -20.26
N GLY A 197 -4.17 -4.44 -20.69
CA GLY A 197 -2.77 -4.12 -20.43
C GLY A 197 -2.36 -2.77 -21.02
N ILE A 198 -2.69 -2.53 -22.30
CA ILE A 198 -2.35 -1.28 -23.00
C ILE A 198 -3.06 -0.09 -22.35
N SER A 199 -4.34 -0.23 -22.01
CA SER A 199 -5.10 0.80 -21.29
C SER A 199 -4.45 1.16 -19.95
N THR A 200 -3.94 0.16 -19.22
CA THR A 200 -3.22 0.33 -17.95
C THR A 200 -1.90 1.06 -18.14
N LEU A 201 -1.10 0.64 -19.12
CA LEU A 201 0.15 1.31 -19.46
C LEU A 201 -0.11 2.77 -19.87
N PHE A 202 -1.06 2.99 -20.78
CA PHE A 202 -1.41 4.32 -21.28
C PHE A 202 -1.87 5.25 -20.16
N SER A 203 -2.76 4.78 -19.29
CA SER A 203 -3.26 5.56 -18.15
C SER A 203 -2.14 5.92 -17.17
N ARG A 204 -1.19 5.00 -16.92
CA ARG A 204 0.00 5.27 -16.09
C ARG A 204 0.93 6.31 -16.72
N ILE A 205 1.14 6.24 -18.04
CA ILE A 205 1.91 7.25 -18.79
C ILE A 205 1.24 8.62 -18.66
N VAL A 206 -0.07 8.71 -18.92
CA VAL A 206 -0.83 9.95 -18.83
C VAL A 206 -0.79 10.53 -17.42
N MET A 207 -0.95 9.70 -16.37
CA MET A 207 -0.82 10.15 -14.98
C MET A 207 0.53 10.82 -14.71
N VAL A 208 1.65 10.21 -15.15
CA VAL A 208 2.99 10.79 -14.98
C VAL A 208 3.14 12.09 -15.76
N ILE A 209 2.67 12.14 -17.02
CA ILE A 209 2.74 13.34 -17.86
C ILE A 209 1.94 14.49 -17.23
N VAL A 210 0.71 14.23 -16.80
CA VAL A 210 -0.14 15.22 -16.13
C VAL A 210 0.53 15.72 -14.85
N PHE A 211 1.14 14.83 -14.07
CA PHE A 211 1.90 15.21 -12.88
C PHE A 211 3.06 16.15 -13.22
N ILE A 212 3.85 15.81 -14.24
CA ILE A 212 4.96 16.64 -14.72
C ILE A 212 4.44 18.01 -15.19
N ILE A 213 3.34 18.05 -15.95
CA ILE A 213 2.72 19.31 -16.41
C ILE A 213 2.30 20.17 -15.22
N ILE A 214 1.63 19.59 -14.22
CA ILE A 214 1.21 20.30 -13.01
C ILE A 214 2.43 20.82 -12.24
N PHE A 215 3.45 20.00 -12.03
CA PHE A 215 4.69 20.40 -11.36
C PHE A 215 5.39 21.56 -12.09
N MET A 216 5.45 21.50 -13.42
CA MET A 216 6.13 22.50 -14.25
C MET A 216 5.33 23.80 -14.36
N ARG A 217 4.01 23.73 -14.56
CA ARG A 217 3.17 24.92 -14.82
C ARG A 217 2.62 25.59 -13.58
N SER A 218 2.36 24.84 -12.50
CA SER A 218 1.70 25.43 -11.33
C SER A 218 2.64 26.42 -10.60
N PRO A 219 2.14 27.62 -10.25
CA PRO A 219 2.92 28.62 -9.51
C PRO A 219 3.25 28.14 -8.10
N ARG A 220 2.46 27.20 -7.54
CA ARG A 220 2.67 26.64 -6.20
C ARG A 220 4.01 25.90 -6.08
N PHE A 221 4.50 25.31 -7.19
CA PHE A 221 5.74 24.53 -7.17
C PHE A 221 7.01 25.34 -7.47
N VAL A 222 6.92 26.65 -7.69
CA VAL A 222 8.06 27.49 -8.10
C VAL A 222 9.25 27.36 -7.16
N ARG A 223 9.02 27.37 -5.84
CA ARG A 223 10.10 27.27 -4.83
C ARG A 223 10.83 25.92 -4.88
N TYR A 224 10.13 24.85 -5.24
CA TYR A 224 10.70 23.50 -5.36
C TYR A 224 11.42 23.31 -6.70
N LYS A 225 10.89 23.90 -7.79
CA LYS A 225 11.52 23.90 -9.11
C LYS A 225 12.94 24.46 -9.07
N ILE A 226 13.16 25.52 -8.29
CA ILE A 226 14.50 26.11 -8.10
C ILE A 226 15.49 25.05 -7.64
N GLY A 227 15.13 24.28 -6.61
CA GLY A 227 16.00 23.22 -6.11
C GLY A 227 16.12 22.02 -7.05
N PHE A 228 15.02 21.65 -7.72
CA PHE A 228 15.00 20.57 -8.70
C PHE A 228 15.99 20.83 -9.85
N PHE A 229 15.98 22.05 -10.42
CA PHE A 229 16.84 22.39 -11.56
C PHE A 229 18.25 22.84 -11.13
N ARG A 230 18.38 23.68 -10.10
CA ARG A 230 19.66 24.34 -9.76
C ARG A 230 20.57 23.57 -8.82
N LEU A 231 20.05 22.78 -7.87
CA LEU A 231 20.88 22.12 -6.85
C LEU A 231 21.54 20.81 -7.34
N GLY A 232 21.24 20.35 -8.55
CA GLY A 232 21.86 19.14 -9.12
C GLY A 232 21.59 17.86 -8.33
N TRP A 233 22.38 16.82 -8.61
CA TRP A 233 22.30 15.52 -7.94
C TRP A 233 23.09 15.54 -6.62
N SER A 234 22.54 14.95 -5.55
CA SER A 234 23.20 14.89 -4.24
C SER A 234 23.38 13.44 -3.80
N ARG A 235 24.64 13.00 -3.69
CA ARG A 235 24.99 11.68 -3.18
C ARG A 235 24.49 11.47 -1.75
N ALA A 236 24.49 12.50 -0.91
CA ALA A 236 24.02 12.42 0.47
C ALA A 236 22.50 12.19 0.53
N VAL A 237 21.72 12.93 -0.27
CA VAL A 237 20.26 12.76 -0.34
C VAL A 237 19.91 11.41 -0.94
N PHE A 238 20.62 10.98 -1.99
CA PHE A 238 20.44 9.67 -2.61
C PHE A 238 20.76 8.52 -1.63
N GLY A 239 21.85 8.62 -0.88
CA GLY A 239 22.21 7.64 0.15
C GLY A 239 21.16 7.56 1.27
N ARG A 240 20.64 8.71 1.70
CA ARG A 240 19.56 8.77 2.69
C ARG A 240 18.26 8.15 2.16
N LEU A 241 17.89 8.45 0.91
CA LEU A 241 16.72 7.85 0.25
C LEU A 241 16.81 6.33 0.22
N ASN A 242 17.95 5.77 -0.19
CA ASN A 242 18.15 4.32 -0.21
C ASN A 242 18.18 3.72 1.20
N GLY A 243 18.83 4.40 2.15
CA GLY A 243 18.86 3.97 3.55
C GLY A 243 17.49 3.97 4.23
N LEU A 244 16.52 4.72 3.70
CA LEU A 244 15.12 4.70 4.16
C LEU A 244 14.22 3.77 3.31
N GLY A 245 14.36 3.81 1.99
CA GLY A 245 13.50 3.10 1.05
C GLY A 245 13.65 1.59 1.11
N TRP A 246 14.88 1.06 1.15
CA TRP A 246 15.09 -0.40 1.18
C TRP A 246 14.48 -1.07 2.42
N PRO A 247 14.71 -0.58 3.65
CA PRO A 247 14.07 -1.17 4.83
C PRO A 247 12.53 -1.13 4.78
N ILE A 248 11.92 -0.07 4.25
CA ILE A 248 10.47 0.02 4.10
C ILE A 248 9.98 -0.98 3.03
N ALA A 249 10.68 -1.07 1.90
CA ALA A 249 10.37 -2.03 0.84
C ALA A 249 10.42 -3.48 1.35
N PHE A 250 11.45 -3.85 2.11
CA PHE A 250 11.55 -5.17 2.74
C PHE A 250 10.48 -5.39 3.80
N GLN A 251 10.17 -4.40 4.62
CA GLN A 251 9.10 -4.50 5.61
C GLN A 251 7.74 -4.78 4.95
N MET A 252 7.38 -4.02 3.92
CA MET A 252 6.12 -4.23 3.18
C MET A 252 6.15 -5.54 2.39
N GLY A 253 7.29 -5.89 1.79
CA GLY A 253 7.46 -7.16 1.07
C GLY A 253 7.30 -8.38 1.98
N MET A 254 7.86 -8.36 3.19
CA MET A 254 7.70 -9.44 4.17
C MET A 254 6.27 -9.59 4.66
N GLU A 255 5.55 -8.47 4.80
CA GLU A 255 4.13 -8.49 5.13
C GLU A 255 3.33 -9.21 4.05
N THR A 256 3.47 -8.80 2.79
CA THR A 256 2.78 -9.46 1.68
C THR A 256 3.19 -10.92 1.52
N ALA A 257 4.49 -11.23 1.69
CA ALA A 257 4.98 -12.61 1.65
C ALA A 257 4.32 -13.48 2.73
N SER A 258 4.07 -12.94 3.93
CA SER A 258 3.39 -13.66 5.01
C SER A 258 1.93 -13.98 4.64
N PHE A 259 1.21 -13.04 4.01
CA PHE A 259 -0.13 -13.32 3.47
C PHE A 259 -0.09 -14.39 2.38
N SER A 260 0.86 -14.32 1.43
CA SER A 260 1.00 -15.32 0.38
C SER A 260 1.34 -16.71 0.91
N LEU A 261 2.26 -16.82 1.88
CA LEU A 261 2.61 -18.10 2.52
C LEU A 261 1.43 -18.67 3.31
N SER A 262 0.66 -17.82 3.99
CA SER A 262 -0.56 -18.23 4.67
C SER A 262 -1.62 -18.75 3.69
N ALA A 263 -1.73 -18.13 2.50
CA ALA A 263 -2.62 -18.62 1.45
C ALA A 263 -2.24 -20.02 0.95
N ILE A 264 -0.94 -20.31 0.83
CA ILE A 264 -0.44 -21.66 0.49
C ILE A 264 -0.84 -22.67 1.57
N MET A 265 -0.65 -22.33 2.84
CA MET A 265 -1.04 -23.19 3.97
C MET A 265 -2.55 -23.46 3.99
N ILE A 266 -3.37 -22.45 3.68
CA ILE A 266 -4.83 -22.62 3.56
C ILE A 266 -5.17 -23.50 2.35
N GLY A 267 -4.41 -23.41 1.26
CA GLY A 267 -4.56 -24.27 0.09
C GLY A 267 -4.41 -25.76 0.41
N TRP A 268 -3.56 -26.13 1.38
CA TRP A 268 -3.43 -27.52 1.84
C TRP A 268 -4.68 -28.07 2.55
N LEU A 269 -5.56 -27.18 3.05
CA LEU A 269 -6.82 -27.56 3.70
C LEU A 269 -7.95 -27.84 2.70
N GLY A 270 -7.77 -27.48 1.43
CA GLY A 270 -8.72 -27.76 0.35
C GLY A 270 -9.23 -26.52 -0.39
N THR A 271 -9.99 -26.77 -1.46
CA THR A 271 -10.48 -25.75 -2.39
C THR A 271 -11.49 -24.80 -1.77
N ILE A 272 -12.42 -25.31 -0.94
CA ILE A 272 -13.43 -24.51 -0.22
C ILE A 272 -12.75 -23.54 0.75
N ALA A 273 -11.70 -24.00 1.43
CA ALA A 273 -10.90 -23.18 2.34
C ALA A 273 -10.20 -22.04 1.59
N LEU A 274 -9.54 -22.37 0.48
CA LEU A 274 -8.86 -21.38 -0.35
C LEU A 274 -9.84 -20.34 -0.93
N ALA A 275 -11.01 -20.77 -1.42
CA ALA A 275 -12.05 -19.87 -1.93
C ALA A 275 -12.55 -18.92 -0.83
N SER A 276 -12.81 -19.44 0.37
CA SER A 276 -13.24 -18.64 1.53
C SER A 276 -12.18 -17.60 1.92
N HIS A 277 -10.90 -17.97 1.85
CA HIS A 277 -9.80 -17.06 2.11
C HIS A 277 -9.71 -15.93 1.08
N GLN A 278 -9.92 -16.21 -0.21
CA GLN A 278 -9.91 -15.18 -1.25
C GLN A 278 -11.02 -14.13 -1.04
N VAL A 279 -12.23 -14.57 -0.70
CA VAL A 279 -13.35 -13.67 -0.36
C VAL A 279 -12.97 -12.77 0.82
N MET A 280 -12.43 -13.37 1.88
CA MET A 280 -12.01 -12.61 3.07
C MET A 280 -10.82 -11.69 2.81
N LEU A 281 -9.88 -12.06 1.94
CA LEU A 281 -8.78 -11.18 1.52
C LEU A 281 -9.30 -9.95 0.76
N ALA A 282 -10.28 -10.12 -0.13
CA ALA A 282 -10.87 -8.99 -0.86
C ALA A 282 -11.54 -8.00 0.10
N ILE A 283 -12.29 -8.50 1.09
CA ILE A 283 -12.91 -7.67 2.14
C ILE A 283 -11.81 -6.98 2.97
N SER A 284 -10.78 -7.73 3.36
CA SER A 284 -9.65 -7.20 4.14
C SER A 284 -8.92 -6.09 3.41
N GLN A 285 -8.62 -6.28 2.13
CA GLN A 285 -7.89 -5.32 1.30
C GLN A 285 -8.60 -3.96 1.22
N PHE A 286 -9.93 -3.96 1.15
CA PHE A 286 -10.71 -2.73 1.22
C PHE A 286 -10.47 -1.95 2.52
N THR A 287 -10.51 -2.66 3.65
CA THR A 287 -10.28 -2.03 4.95
C THR A 287 -8.84 -1.61 5.17
N PHE A 288 -7.88 -2.43 4.75
CA PHE A 288 -6.45 -2.16 4.79
C PHE A 288 -6.11 -0.87 4.03
N MET A 289 -6.68 -0.65 2.84
CA MET A 289 -6.42 0.56 2.06
C MET A 289 -6.91 1.85 2.74
N MET A 290 -8.02 1.78 3.49
CA MET A 290 -8.49 2.92 4.29
C MET A 290 -7.54 3.21 5.46
N TYR A 291 -7.06 2.18 6.15
CA TYR A 291 -6.04 2.33 7.19
C TYR A 291 -4.73 2.86 6.65
N TYR A 292 -4.31 2.34 5.52
CA TYR A 292 -3.08 2.74 4.89
C TYR A 292 -3.12 4.22 4.46
N GLY A 293 -4.25 4.68 3.91
CA GLY A 293 -4.43 6.09 3.57
C GLY A 293 -4.35 7.02 4.77
N MET A 294 -4.98 6.66 5.88
CA MET A 294 -4.89 7.43 7.13
C MET A 294 -3.49 7.35 7.76
N GLY A 295 -2.85 6.18 7.72
CA GLY A 295 -1.47 5.96 8.17
C GLY A 295 -0.47 6.83 7.42
N ALA A 296 -0.60 6.96 6.09
CA ALA A 296 0.23 7.86 5.30
C ALA A 296 0.09 9.33 5.75
N ALA A 297 -1.11 9.79 6.11
CA ALA A 297 -1.31 11.12 6.68
C ALA A 297 -0.61 11.30 8.03
N VAL A 298 -0.58 10.26 8.88
CA VAL A 298 0.21 10.25 10.12
C VAL A 298 1.69 10.39 9.81
N ALA A 299 2.23 9.64 8.84
CA ALA A 299 3.64 9.74 8.44
C ALA A 299 4.02 11.16 8.00
N VAL A 300 3.18 11.81 7.19
CA VAL A 300 3.37 13.19 6.72
C VAL A 300 3.35 14.19 7.88
N ARG A 301 2.39 14.09 8.80
CA ARG A 301 2.29 15.01 9.94
C ARG A 301 3.46 14.82 10.92
N VAL A 302 3.81 13.57 11.20
CA VAL A 302 4.93 13.24 12.08
C VAL A 302 6.25 13.70 11.47
N SER A 303 6.48 13.53 10.17
CA SER A 303 7.71 14.00 9.53
C SER A 303 7.83 15.52 9.53
N ASN A 304 6.72 16.24 9.33
CA ASN A 304 6.67 17.69 9.41
C ASN A 304 7.09 18.20 10.80
N PHE A 305 6.46 17.72 11.88
CA PHE A 305 6.83 18.10 13.25
C PHE A 305 8.23 17.62 13.64
N LYS A 306 8.67 16.46 13.15
CA LYS A 306 10.04 15.98 13.38
C LYS A 306 11.06 16.92 12.74
N GLY A 307 10.78 17.44 11.54
CA GLY A 307 11.60 18.47 10.89
C GLY A 307 11.75 19.73 11.75
N GLN A 308 10.68 20.13 12.42
CA GLN A 308 10.65 21.27 13.35
C GLN A 308 11.30 20.99 14.71
N ASN A 309 11.81 19.77 14.94
CA ASN A 309 12.28 19.28 16.25
C ASN A 309 11.21 19.31 17.36
N ASP A 310 9.93 19.32 17.01
CA ASP A 310 8.82 19.32 17.97
C ASP A 310 8.38 17.89 18.31
N ILE A 311 9.08 17.27 19.26
CA ILE A 311 8.82 15.90 19.69
C ILE A 311 7.45 15.76 20.37
N VAL A 312 6.94 16.82 21.00
CA VAL A 312 5.63 16.81 21.66
C VAL A 312 4.53 16.65 20.60
N ASN A 313 4.58 17.45 19.53
CA ASN A 313 3.60 17.35 18.45
C ASN A 313 3.80 16.13 17.54
N VAL A 314 5.02 15.57 17.46
CA VAL A 314 5.25 14.23 16.90
C VAL A 314 4.43 13.17 17.65
N ARG A 315 4.55 13.11 18.99
CA ARG A 315 3.78 12.15 19.80
C ARG A 315 2.29 12.42 19.66
N ARG A 316 1.86 13.67 19.79
CA ARG A 316 0.43 14.02 19.70
C ARG A 316 -0.18 13.63 18.36
N SER A 317 0.55 13.83 17.26
CA SER A 317 0.06 13.44 15.92
C SER A 317 -0.03 11.92 15.76
N ALA A 318 0.94 11.16 16.28
CA ALA A 318 0.89 9.70 16.24
C ALA A 318 -0.27 9.12 17.06
N TYR A 319 -0.46 9.59 18.30
CA TYR A 319 -1.58 9.15 19.15
C TYR A 319 -2.94 9.64 18.61
N ALA A 320 -3.02 10.83 18.03
CA ALA A 320 -4.23 11.28 17.34
C ALA A 320 -4.59 10.36 16.17
N GLY A 321 -3.59 9.99 15.37
CA GLY A 321 -3.73 9.00 14.30
C GLY A 321 -4.22 7.67 14.83
N PHE A 322 -3.66 7.20 15.95
CA PHE A 322 -4.06 5.95 16.59
C PHE A 322 -5.52 5.98 17.05
N HIS A 323 -5.98 7.07 17.67
CA HIS A 323 -7.39 7.20 18.04
C HIS A 323 -8.31 7.16 16.82
N LEU A 324 -7.96 7.88 15.75
CA LEU A 324 -8.74 7.87 14.50
C LEU A 324 -8.78 6.47 13.87
N MET A 325 -7.64 5.78 13.84
CA MET A 325 -7.51 4.43 13.31
C MET A 325 -8.32 3.43 14.12
N MET A 326 -8.34 3.55 15.45
CA MET A 326 -9.18 2.72 16.32
C MET A 326 -10.66 3.01 16.13
N THR A 327 -11.06 4.28 15.98
CA THR A 327 -12.47 4.61 15.67
C THR A 327 -12.89 4.07 14.32
N LEU A 328 -12.02 4.16 13.31
CA LEU A 328 -12.26 3.59 11.98
C LEU A 328 -12.29 2.05 12.05
N GLY A 329 -11.42 1.44 12.87
CA GLY A 329 -11.48 0.08 13.42
C GLY A 329 -12.88 -0.35 13.77
N VAL A 330 -13.41 0.24 14.84
CA VAL A 330 -14.71 -0.08 15.40
C VAL A 330 -15.83 0.09 14.37
N VAL A 331 -15.82 1.18 13.60
CA VAL A 331 -16.87 1.45 12.60
C VAL A 331 -16.86 0.39 11.49
N LEU A 332 -15.69 0.07 10.93
CA LEU A 332 -15.58 -0.93 9.85
C LEU A 332 -15.87 -2.34 10.35
N SER A 333 -15.34 -2.70 11.52
CA SER A 333 -15.62 -3.98 12.18
C SER A 333 -17.13 -4.14 12.46
N LEU A 334 -17.81 -3.08 12.90
CA LEU A 334 -19.26 -3.11 13.14
C LEU A 334 -20.03 -3.32 11.84
N ILE A 335 -19.67 -2.62 10.76
CA ILE A 335 -20.30 -2.81 9.44
C ILE A 335 -20.13 -4.24 8.95
N VAL A 336 -18.91 -4.80 9.04
CA VAL A 336 -18.63 -6.17 8.61
C VAL A 336 -19.38 -7.18 9.47
N PHE A 337 -19.47 -6.96 10.79
CA PHE A 337 -20.21 -7.84 11.69
C PHE A 337 -21.72 -7.82 11.42
N LEU A 338 -22.30 -6.66 11.10
CA LEU A 338 -23.72 -6.54 10.76
C LEU A 338 -24.03 -7.21 9.40
N CYS A 339 -23.14 -7.05 8.43
CA CYS A 339 -23.28 -7.64 7.09
C CYS A 339 -22.81 -9.10 7.01
N ARG A 340 -22.41 -9.73 8.13
CA ARG A 340 -21.70 -11.02 8.14
C ARG A 340 -22.35 -12.14 7.34
N ASN A 341 -23.68 -12.23 7.37
CA ASN A 341 -24.43 -13.29 6.70
C ASN A 341 -24.60 -13.04 5.19
N TYR A 342 -24.44 -11.79 4.74
CA TYR A 342 -24.63 -11.37 3.35
C TYR A 342 -23.30 -11.24 2.60
N LEU A 343 -22.20 -10.93 3.29
CA LEU A 343 -20.90 -10.72 2.67
C LEU A 343 -20.43 -11.92 1.84
N GLY A 344 -20.58 -13.14 2.36
CA GLY A 344 -20.24 -14.35 1.60
C GLY A 344 -21.08 -14.49 0.32
N SER A 345 -22.38 -14.23 0.41
CA SER A 345 -23.32 -14.36 -0.71
C SER A 345 -23.10 -13.35 -1.84
N TRP A 346 -22.38 -12.25 -1.58
CA TRP A 346 -22.05 -11.28 -2.63
C TRP A 346 -20.97 -11.79 -3.59
N PHE A 347 -20.14 -12.74 -3.16
CA PHE A 347 -19.03 -13.26 -3.95
C PHE A 347 -19.27 -14.66 -4.50
N THR A 348 -20.16 -15.45 -3.88
CA THR A 348 -20.42 -16.83 -4.32
C THR A 348 -21.80 -17.31 -3.92
N ASP A 349 -22.37 -18.16 -4.78
CA ASP A 349 -23.62 -18.88 -4.52
C ASP A 349 -23.41 -20.17 -3.70
N SER A 350 -22.15 -20.60 -3.50
CA SER A 350 -21.85 -21.82 -2.73
C SER A 350 -22.09 -21.62 -1.24
N GLN A 351 -23.11 -22.30 -0.72
CA GLN A 351 -23.52 -22.20 0.68
C GLN A 351 -22.42 -22.64 1.66
N GLU A 352 -21.57 -23.59 1.27
CA GLU A 352 -20.43 -24.07 2.07
C GLU A 352 -19.35 -22.99 2.24
N VAL A 353 -19.04 -22.27 1.16
CA VAL A 353 -18.07 -21.15 1.20
C VAL A 353 -18.64 -20.01 2.04
N VAL A 354 -19.93 -19.70 1.92
CA VAL A 354 -20.59 -18.66 2.73
C VAL A 354 -20.53 -18.99 4.23
N ALA A 355 -20.76 -20.25 4.60
CA ALA A 355 -20.66 -20.69 5.99
C ALA A 355 -19.23 -20.57 6.52
N MET A 356 -18.24 -20.97 5.74
CA MET A 356 -16.81 -20.82 6.08
C MET A 356 -16.40 -19.35 6.21
N VAL A 357 -16.78 -18.48 5.26
CA VAL A 357 -16.53 -17.03 5.34
C VAL A 357 -17.11 -16.45 6.64
N THR A 358 -18.31 -16.87 7.02
CA THR A 358 -18.95 -16.40 8.27
C THR A 358 -18.12 -16.75 9.51
N SER A 359 -17.48 -17.93 9.53
CA SER A 359 -16.59 -18.36 10.62
C SER A 359 -15.30 -17.52 10.70
N LEU A 360 -14.82 -17.01 9.56
CA LEU A 360 -13.60 -16.21 9.46
C LEU A 360 -13.79 -14.73 9.85
N ILE A 361 -15.04 -14.29 10.00
CA ILE A 361 -15.32 -12.91 10.40
C ILE A 361 -14.81 -12.64 11.82
N PHE A 362 -14.91 -13.60 12.74
CA PHE A 362 -14.38 -13.40 14.10
C PHE A 362 -12.86 -13.10 14.12
N PRO A 363 -11.97 -13.94 13.55
CA PRO A 363 -10.55 -13.62 13.50
C PRO A 363 -10.29 -12.32 12.73
N PHE A 364 -11.08 -12.02 11.68
CA PHE A 364 -10.98 -10.76 10.94
C PHE A 364 -11.28 -9.52 11.81
N LEU A 365 -12.28 -9.58 12.69
CA LEU A 365 -12.59 -8.47 13.59
C LEU A 365 -11.44 -8.18 14.57
N VAL A 366 -10.80 -9.22 15.10
CA VAL A 366 -9.64 -9.06 16.01
C VAL A 366 -8.42 -8.55 15.25
N TYR A 367 -8.19 -9.09 14.05
CA TYR A 367 -7.14 -8.68 13.11
C TYR A 367 -7.14 -7.16 12.88
N GLN A 368 -8.33 -6.57 12.75
CA GLN A 368 -8.51 -5.15 12.43
C GLN A 368 -7.84 -4.20 13.43
N PHE A 369 -7.86 -4.54 14.73
CA PHE A 369 -7.25 -3.72 15.77
C PHE A 369 -5.72 -3.83 15.75
N GLY A 370 -5.20 -5.05 15.52
CA GLY A 370 -3.77 -5.28 15.34
C GLY A 370 -3.22 -4.53 14.13
N ASP A 371 -3.95 -4.59 13.02
CA ASP A 371 -3.62 -3.88 11.78
C ASP A 371 -3.62 -2.36 11.97
N GLY A 372 -4.66 -1.81 12.61
CA GLY A 372 -4.73 -0.39 12.92
C GLY A 372 -3.57 0.10 13.81
N LEU A 373 -3.15 -0.71 14.79
CA LEU A 373 -1.99 -0.43 15.65
C LEU A 373 -0.68 -0.46 14.84
N GLN A 374 -0.46 -1.53 14.07
CA GLN A 374 0.72 -1.72 13.23
C GLN A 374 0.87 -0.57 12.23
N ILE A 375 -0.17 -0.26 11.46
CA ILE A 375 -0.11 0.71 10.38
C ILE A 375 0.17 2.10 10.95
N THR A 376 -0.45 2.44 12.08
CA THR A 376 -0.24 3.75 12.72
C THR A 376 1.20 3.93 13.16
N PHE A 377 1.75 3.00 13.92
CA PHE A 377 3.09 3.15 14.49
C PHE A 377 4.20 2.86 13.48
N ALA A 378 3.96 1.99 12.48
CA ALA A 378 4.84 1.85 11.32
C ALA A 378 4.96 3.20 10.60
N ASN A 379 3.85 3.84 10.26
CA ASN A 379 3.89 5.13 9.57
C ASN A 379 4.42 6.28 10.44
N ALA A 380 4.16 6.28 11.74
CA ALA A 380 4.76 7.25 12.66
C ALA A 380 6.29 7.09 12.74
N LEU A 381 6.80 5.86 12.83
CA LEU A 381 8.23 5.59 12.81
C LEU A 381 8.87 5.96 11.45
N ARG A 382 8.15 5.72 10.33
CA ARG A 382 8.59 6.16 8.99
C ARG A 382 8.72 7.67 8.99
N GLY A 383 7.74 8.38 9.53
CA GLY A 383 7.74 9.83 9.69
C GLY A 383 8.96 10.37 10.44
N ILE A 384 9.43 9.70 11.49
CA ILE A 384 10.66 10.09 12.21
C ILE A 384 11.96 9.58 11.56
N SER A 385 11.88 8.92 10.41
CA SER A 385 13.01 8.31 9.68
C SER A 385 13.71 7.13 10.38
N ASP A 386 13.06 6.46 11.35
CA ASP A 386 13.62 5.26 12.02
C ASP A 386 13.03 3.98 11.44
N VAL A 387 13.60 3.51 10.32
CA VAL A 387 13.03 2.41 9.53
C VAL A 387 13.80 1.10 9.60
N LYS A 388 15.08 1.11 10.02
CA LYS A 388 15.93 -0.08 9.99
C LYS A 388 15.40 -1.18 10.91
N LEU A 389 14.95 -0.79 12.10
CA LEU A 389 14.39 -1.73 13.06
C LEU A 389 13.01 -2.24 12.62
N MET A 390 12.26 -1.50 11.80
CA MET A 390 10.96 -1.97 11.28
C MET A 390 11.10 -3.26 10.48
N MET A 391 12.17 -3.36 9.68
CA MET A 391 12.45 -4.54 8.89
C MET A 391 12.65 -5.76 9.80
N VAL A 392 13.46 -5.63 10.85
CA VAL A 392 13.70 -6.70 11.83
C VAL A 392 12.42 -7.07 12.58
N ILE A 393 11.66 -6.07 13.02
CA ILE A 393 10.37 -6.28 13.71
C ILE A 393 9.39 -7.03 12.79
N ALA A 394 9.30 -6.66 11.52
CA ALA A 394 8.44 -7.34 10.56
C ALA A 394 8.86 -8.79 10.30
N PHE A 395 10.16 -9.06 10.21
CA PHE A 395 10.67 -10.43 10.11
C PHE A 395 10.25 -11.27 11.33
N ILE A 396 10.45 -10.77 12.54
CA ILE A 396 10.08 -11.48 13.78
C ILE A 396 8.55 -11.67 13.85
N ALA A 397 7.78 -10.60 13.65
CA ALA A 397 6.33 -10.66 13.76
C ALA A 397 5.68 -11.60 12.74
N TYR A 398 6.13 -11.57 11.48
CA TYR A 398 5.47 -12.29 10.41
C TYR A 398 6.04 -13.69 10.18
N PHE A 399 7.36 -13.88 10.22
CA PHE A 399 7.98 -15.18 9.96
C PHE A 399 8.17 -16.01 11.23
N VAL A 400 8.53 -15.39 12.36
CA VAL A 400 8.82 -16.12 13.60
C VAL A 400 7.58 -16.32 14.46
N ILE A 401 6.62 -15.38 14.42
CA ILE A 401 5.40 -15.46 15.22
C ILE A 401 4.20 -15.87 14.37
N SER A 402 3.82 -15.08 13.35
CA SER A 402 2.57 -15.28 12.60
C SER A 402 2.49 -16.66 11.94
N LEU A 403 3.46 -17.02 11.08
CA LEU A 403 3.42 -18.28 10.34
C LEU A 403 3.43 -19.54 11.25
N PRO A 404 4.31 -19.65 12.27
CA PRO A 404 4.30 -20.79 13.18
C PRO A 404 3.02 -20.89 14.00
N VAL A 405 2.48 -19.75 14.47
CA VAL A 405 1.18 -19.73 15.16
C VAL A 405 0.05 -20.19 14.23
N GLY A 406 0.06 -19.75 12.97
CA GLY A 406 -0.90 -20.22 11.97
C GLY A 406 -0.82 -21.72 11.71
N TYR A 407 0.39 -22.26 11.63
CA TYR A 407 0.60 -23.70 11.42
C TYR A 407 0.15 -24.50 12.65
N PHE A 408 0.50 -24.04 13.85
CA PHE A 408 0.12 -24.67 15.09
C PHE A 408 -1.40 -24.65 15.31
N CYS A 409 -2.04 -23.50 15.16
CA CYS A 409 -3.49 -23.37 15.32
C CYS A 409 -4.26 -24.11 14.21
N GLY A 410 -3.79 -24.04 12.97
CA GLY A 410 -4.46 -24.67 11.83
C GLY A 410 -4.37 -26.19 11.84
N PHE A 411 -3.16 -26.75 12.00
CA PHE A 411 -2.89 -28.17 11.81
C PHE A 411 -2.76 -28.95 13.12
N VAL A 412 -2.11 -28.39 14.16
CA VAL A 412 -1.87 -29.10 15.42
C VAL A 412 -3.11 -29.08 16.32
N MET A 413 -3.77 -27.93 16.46
CA MET A 413 -5.03 -27.82 17.21
C MET A 413 -6.27 -28.22 16.41
N GLY A 414 -6.13 -28.48 15.11
CA GLY A 414 -7.22 -28.93 14.25
C GLY A 414 -8.30 -27.87 13.98
N TRP A 415 -8.01 -26.57 14.17
CA TRP A 415 -8.98 -25.50 13.91
C TRP A 415 -9.13 -25.16 12.41
N GLY A 416 -8.40 -25.87 11.54
CA GLY A 416 -8.49 -25.73 10.08
C GLY A 416 -8.22 -24.30 9.63
N ILE A 417 -9.09 -23.76 8.78
CA ILE A 417 -8.90 -22.43 8.18
C ILE A 417 -8.95 -21.31 9.23
N VAL A 418 -9.80 -21.43 10.24
CA VAL A 418 -9.92 -20.44 11.32
C VAL A 418 -8.60 -20.38 12.10
N GLY A 419 -7.97 -21.55 12.33
CA GLY A 419 -6.66 -21.64 12.98
C GLY A 419 -5.56 -20.91 12.20
N VAL A 420 -5.51 -21.10 10.89
CA VAL A 420 -4.54 -20.37 10.05
C VAL A 420 -4.83 -18.87 10.05
N TRP A 421 -6.10 -18.46 10.01
CA TRP A 421 -6.49 -17.05 10.09
C TRP A 421 -6.18 -16.37 11.42
N MET A 422 -6.09 -17.13 12.52
CA MET A 422 -5.63 -16.59 13.80
C MET A 422 -4.16 -16.15 13.76
N ALA A 423 -3.36 -16.61 12.78
CA ALA A 423 -2.00 -16.11 12.55
C ALA A 423 -1.97 -14.57 12.43
N PHE A 424 -2.88 -14.00 11.64
CA PHE A 424 -2.83 -12.57 11.30
C PHE A 424 -3.07 -11.65 12.50
N PRO A 425 -4.10 -11.85 13.36
CA PRO A 425 -4.23 -11.13 14.61
C PRO A 425 -2.96 -11.18 15.48
N PHE A 426 -2.37 -12.36 15.67
CA PHE A 426 -1.15 -12.50 16.49
C PHE A 426 0.06 -11.80 15.86
N GLY A 427 0.26 -11.98 14.55
CA GLY A 427 1.34 -11.36 13.78
C GLY A 427 1.26 -9.84 13.79
N LEU A 428 0.10 -9.28 13.45
CA LEU A 428 -0.06 -7.82 13.35
C LEU A 428 -0.12 -7.15 14.72
N THR A 429 -0.75 -7.77 15.72
CA THR A 429 -0.76 -7.21 17.08
C THR A 429 0.65 -7.21 17.67
N SER A 430 1.42 -8.30 17.49
CA SER A 430 2.82 -8.33 17.94
C SER A 430 3.69 -7.30 17.21
N ALA A 431 3.54 -7.16 15.89
CA ALA A 431 4.20 -6.10 15.11
C ALA A 431 3.82 -4.71 15.65
N GLY A 432 2.53 -4.44 15.85
CA GLY A 432 2.02 -3.18 16.35
C GLY A 432 2.54 -2.82 17.74
N LEU A 433 2.61 -3.78 18.66
CA LEU A 433 3.17 -3.58 20.00
C LEU A 433 4.68 -3.31 19.96
N MET A 434 5.44 -4.05 19.15
CA MET A 434 6.88 -3.82 19.00
C MET A 434 7.18 -2.46 18.36
N LEU A 435 6.43 -2.06 17.33
CA LEU A 435 6.56 -0.75 16.69
C LEU A 435 6.14 0.38 17.62
N TRP A 436 5.05 0.20 18.38
CA TRP A 436 4.63 1.16 19.39
C TRP A 436 5.71 1.36 20.46
N TRP A 437 6.28 0.27 20.97
CA TRP A 437 7.32 0.35 21.99
C TRP A 437 8.57 1.07 21.47
N ARG A 438 8.99 0.77 20.24
CA ARG A 438 10.08 1.49 19.56
C ARG A 438 9.77 2.98 19.41
N PHE A 439 8.56 3.32 18.98
CA PHE A 439 8.13 4.72 18.84
C PHE A 439 8.15 5.45 20.19
N HIS A 440 7.65 4.80 21.25
CA HIS A 440 7.64 5.36 22.59
C HIS A 440 9.06 5.63 23.11
N TYR A 441 9.98 4.68 22.91
CA TYR A 441 11.39 4.82 23.30
C TYR A 441 12.06 6.01 22.59
N MET A 442 11.91 6.11 21.27
CA MET A 442 12.53 7.16 20.46
C MET A 442 11.94 8.56 20.71
N THR A 443 10.75 8.63 21.29
CA THR A 443 10.06 9.89 21.59
C THR A 443 10.00 10.19 23.09
N LYS A 444 10.78 9.50 23.94
CA LYS A 444 10.92 9.90 25.34
C LYS A 444 11.49 11.31 25.40
N LEU A 445 10.80 12.19 26.13
CA LEU A 445 11.32 13.53 26.43
C LEU A 445 12.50 13.39 27.40
N PRO A 446 13.56 14.19 27.27
CA PRO A 446 14.58 14.26 28.31
C PRO A 446 13.90 14.65 29.63
N GLU A 447 14.20 13.93 30.72
CA GLU A 447 13.75 14.33 32.06
C GLU A 447 14.25 15.75 32.33
N PRO A 448 13.43 16.63 32.94
CA PRO A 448 13.91 17.93 33.36
C PRO A 448 15.07 17.71 34.32
N HIS A 449 16.28 18.13 33.92
CA HIS A 449 17.43 18.16 34.83
C HIS A 449 16.97 18.81 36.15
N PRO A 450 17.18 18.15 37.31
CA PRO A 450 16.91 18.80 38.57
C PRO A 450 17.78 20.04 38.61
N LYS A 451 17.15 21.21 38.73
CA LYS A 451 17.84 22.47 38.97
C LYS A 451 18.60 22.30 40.30
N THR A 452 19.91 22.06 40.23
CA THR A 452 20.82 22.16 41.37
C THR A 452 21.02 23.60 41.76
#